data_AF-A0A924PP50-F1
#
_entry.id   AF-A0A924PP50-F1
#
_cell.length_a   1.000
_cell.length_b   1.000
_cell.length_c   1.000
_cell.angle_alpha   90.00
_cell.angle_beta   90.00
_cell.angle_gamma   90.00
#
_symmetry.space_group_name_H-M   'P 1'
#
loop_
_entity.id
_entity.type
_entity.pdbx_description
1 polymer ?
#
loop_
_entity_poly.entity_id
_entity_poly.type
_entity_poly.pdbx_seq_one_letter_code
_entity_poly.pdbx_strand_id
1 'polypeptide(L)' 'EGSRNRETGGSGLGLAIAHRLSGALGATLSLHKRPGGGLQARLALPVQG' A
#
# COMPACT_ATOMS: atom_id res chain seq x y z
N GLU A 1 -4.29 -20.96 -16.26
CA GLU A 1 -3.91 -19.54 -16.10
C GLU A 1 -4.91 -18.84 -15.19
N GLY A 2 -4.81 -19.06 -13.87
CA GLY A 2 -5.84 -18.68 -12.90
C GLY A 2 -5.24 -17.83 -11.79
N SER A 3 -5.14 -16.53 -12.00
CA SER A 3 -4.88 -15.59 -10.90
C SER A 3 -5.54 -14.24 -11.19
N ARG A 4 -6.80 -14.30 -11.59
CA ARG A 4 -7.69 -13.14 -11.74
C ARG A 4 -9.03 -13.40 -11.04
N ASN A 5 -9.02 -14.06 -9.87
CA ASN A 5 -10.19 -14.05 -8.99
C ASN A 5 -10.21 -12.73 -8.22
N ARG A 6 -10.91 -11.75 -8.81
CA ARG A 6 -11.38 -10.53 -8.14
C ARG A 6 -12.40 -10.82 -7.02
N GLU A 7 -12.86 -12.06 -6.92
CA GLU A 7 -13.87 -12.54 -5.98
C GLU A 7 -13.31 -12.85 -4.58
N THR A 8 -12.09 -13.37 -4.49
CA THR A 8 -11.36 -13.42 -3.21
C THR A 8 -10.58 -12.13 -3.13
N GLY A 9 -11.24 -11.01 -2.83
CA GLY A 9 -10.53 -9.80 -2.40
C GLY A 9 -9.48 -10.26 -1.41
N GLY A 10 -8.19 -10.16 -1.79
CA GLY A 10 -7.10 -10.79 -1.06
C GLY A 10 -7.24 -10.45 0.42
N SER A 11 -6.69 -11.26 1.31
CA SER A 11 -6.84 -11.20 2.78
C SER A 11 -6.57 -9.83 3.46
N GLY A 12 -6.34 -8.75 2.71
CA GLY A 12 -6.07 -7.41 3.17
C GLY A 12 -4.61 -7.25 3.61
N LEU A 13 -3.85 -8.35 3.59
CA LEU A 13 -2.52 -8.40 4.19
C LEU A 13 -1.47 -7.63 3.40
N GLY A 14 -1.61 -7.50 2.07
CA GLY A 14 -0.60 -6.83 1.25
C GLY A 14 -0.32 -5.40 1.70
N LEU A 15 -1.36 -4.64 2.02
CA LEU A 15 -1.23 -3.27 2.51
C LEU A 15 -0.71 -3.22 3.96
N ALA A 16 -1.15 -4.16 4.81
CA ALA A 16 -0.67 -4.25 6.19
C ALA A 16 0.84 -4.58 6.25
N ILE A 17 1.31 -5.48 5.38
CA ILE A 17 2.72 -5.82 5.21
C ILE A 17 3.48 -4.61 4.71
N ALA A 18 3.00 -3.93 3.66
CA ALA A 18 3.64 -2.73 3.13
C ALA A 18 3.74 -1.62 4.17
N HIS A 19 2.70 -1.40 4.97
CA HIS A 19 2.70 -0.40 6.05
C HIS A 19 3.73 -0.75 7.12
N ARG A 20 3.78 -2.01 7.56
CA ARG A 20 4.76 -2.49 8.54
C ARG A 20 6.19 -2.35 8.02
N LEU A 21 6.44 -2.76 6.77
CA LEU A 21 7.75 -2.67 6.14
C LEU A 21 8.21 -1.22 5.98
N SER A 22 7.29 -0.33 5.60
CA SER A 22 7.60 1.11 5.48
C SER A 22 8.10 1.65 6.82
N GLY A 23 7.41 1.37 7.92
CA GLY A 23 7.85 1.77 9.26
C GLY A 23 9.22 1.19 9.66
N ALA A 24 9.49 -0.07 9.30
CA ALA A 24 10.80 -0.71 9.55
C ALA A 24 11.94 -0.05 8.76
N LEU A 25 11.64 0.53 7.59
CA LEU A 25 12.60 1.26 6.74
C LEU A 25 12.73 2.74 7.11
N GLY A 26 12.06 3.21 8.17
CA GLY A 26 11.97 4.65 8.48
C GLY A 26 11.16 5.44 7.45
N ALA A 27 10.41 4.75 6.58
CA ALA A 27 9.57 5.32 5.55
C ALA A 27 8.12 5.45 6.04
N THR A 28 7.36 6.34 5.40
CA THR A 28 5.95 6.59 5.73
C THR A 28 5.06 6.19 4.56
N LEU A 29 4.12 5.27 4.79
CA LEU A 29 3.09 4.89 3.83
C LEU A 29 1.75 5.55 4.22
N SER A 30 1.17 6.32 3.31
CA SER A 30 -0.11 7.02 3.50
C SER A 30 -1.09 6.69 2.37
N LEU A 31 -2.38 6.68 2.69
CA LEU A 31 -3.45 6.40 1.74
C LEU A 31 -4.33 7.63 1.59
N HIS A 32 -4.54 8.06 0.35
CA HIS A 32 -5.35 9.23 0.01
C HIS A 32 -6.46 8.81 -0.93
N LYS A 33 -7.68 9.33 -0.70
CA LYS A 33 -8.75 9.23 -1.68
C LYS A 33 -8.50 10.26 -2.77
N ARG A 34 -8.59 9.85 -4.04
CA ARG A 34 -8.43 10.79 -5.15
C ARG A 34 -9.78 11.45 -5.50
N PRO A 35 -9.79 12.74 -5.86
CA PRO A 35 -10.97 13.34 -6.47
C PRO A 35 -11.29 12.58 -7.77
N GLY A 36 -12.52 12.09 -7.91
CA GLY A 36 -12.93 11.18 -8.99
C GLY A 36 -12.92 9.69 -8.63
N GLY A 37 -12.53 9.34 -7.40
CA GLY A 37 -12.65 7.98 -6.87
C GLY A 37 -11.35 7.16 -6.89
N GLY A 38 -11.42 6.03 -6.17
CA GLY A 38 -10.27 5.15 -5.95
C GLY A 38 -9.30 5.63 -4.87
N LEU A 39 -8.21 4.87 -4.73
CA LEU A 39 -7.23 5.02 -3.66
C LEU A 39 -5.85 5.30 -4.25
N GLN A 40 -5.15 6.26 -3.67
CA GLN A 40 -3.75 6.54 -3.94
C GLN A 40 -2.93 6.13 -2.72
N ALA A 41 -1.95 5.25 -2.91
CA ALA A 41 -0.93 4.98 -1.90
C ALA A 41 0.29 5.87 -2.16
N ARG A 42 0.78 6.56 -1.13
CA ARG A 42 1.97 7.40 -1.16
C ARG A 42 2.99 6.85 -0.19
N LEU A 43 4.18 6.52 -0.69
CA LEU A 43 5.33 6.12 0.11
C LEU A 43 6.34 7.26 0.13
N ALA A 44 6.70 7.74 1.32
CA ALA A 44 7.76 8.72 1.54
C ALA A 44 8.95 8.02 2.18
N LEU A 45 10.07 7.98 1.47
CA LEU A 45 11.33 7.42 1.97
C LEU A 45 12.12 8.50 2.72
N PRO A 46 12.86 8.15 3.78
CA PRO A 46 13.76 9.10 4.41
C PRO A 46 14.88 9.47 3.43
N VAL A 47 15.25 10.75 3.38
CA VAL A 47 16.44 11.18 2.65
C VAL A 47 17.66 10.73 3.45
N GLN A 48 18.46 9.80 2.90
CA GLN A 48 19.75 9.49 3.50
C GLN A 48 20.71 10.63 3.11
N GLY A 49 21.14 11.39 4.12
CA GLY A 49 22.19 12.40 4.00
C GLY A 49 23.58 11.79 3.95
#